data_AF-A0A1Q9LPJ9-F1
#
_entry.id   AF-A0A1Q9LPJ9-F1
#
_cell.length_a   1.000
_cell.length_b   1.000
_cell.length_c   1.000
_cell.angle_alpha   90.00
_cell.angle_beta   90.00
_cell.angle_gamma   90.00
#
_symmetry.space_group_name_H-M   'P 1'
#
loop_
_entity.id
_entity.type
_entity.pdbx_description
1 polymer ?
#
loop_
_entity_poly.entity_id
_entity_poly.type
_entity_poly.pdbx_seq_one_letter_code
_entity_poly.pdbx_strand_id
1 'polypeptide(L)'
;MTGPTTRAVPRHCGWCGREITGDARGGRPRRYCAQSCRQRAYEQRGQVRRGGLPEDAVVLSAAELADLQDRLFQLRCAAEDVVTAVADGADRDELRILAQRVGEAAEAVERLR
;
A
#
# COMPACT_ATOMS: atom_id res chain seq x y z
N MET A 1 -21.06 -21.69 26.20
CA MET A 1 -19.60 -21.55 26.10
C MET A 1 -19.29 -21.05 24.69
N THR A 2 -19.31 -19.74 24.48
CA THR A 2 -19.04 -19.13 23.17
C THR A 2 -17.56 -18.77 23.14
N GLY A 3 -16.75 -19.56 22.42
CA GLY A 3 -15.31 -19.31 22.30
C GLY A 3 -15.03 -18.02 21.50
N PRO A 4 -13.90 -17.33 21.76
CA PRO A 4 -13.56 -16.12 21.03
C PRO A 4 -13.25 -16.46 19.57
N THR A 5 -14.03 -15.92 18.63
CA THR A 5 -13.70 -15.91 17.21
C THR A 5 -12.44 -15.06 17.02
N THR A 6 -11.30 -15.70 16.81
CA THR A 6 -10.08 -15.02 16.35
C THR A 6 -10.42 -14.25 15.07
N ARG A 7 -10.48 -12.92 15.14
CA ARG A 7 -10.57 -12.04 13.96
C ARG A 7 -9.41 -12.41 13.04
N ALA A 8 -9.72 -12.82 11.82
CA ALA A 8 -8.71 -13.07 10.80
C ALA A 8 -7.96 -11.76 10.54
N VAL A 9 -6.62 -11.78 10.69
CA VAL A 9 -5.78 -10.64 10.32
C VAL A 9 -5.91 -10.44 8.80
N PRO A 10 -6.23 -9.21 8.33
CA PRO A 10 -6.33 -8.93 6.90
C PRO A 10 -4.99 -9.23 6.23
N ARG A 11 -5.04 -10.06 5.17
CA ARG A 11 -3.84 -10.45 4.42
C ARG A 11 -3.71 -9.58 3.20
N HIS A 12 -2.51 -9.07 2.97
CA HIS A 12 -2.21 -8.21 1.83
C HIS A 12 -1.56 -9.03 0.71
N CYS A 13 -1.87 -8.67 -0.53
CA CYS A 13 -1.29 -9.30 -1.71
C CYS A 13 0.23 -9.09 -1.71
N GLY A 14 1.00 -10.18 -1.76
CA GLY A 14 2.46 -10.13 -1.83
C GLY A 14 3.02 -9.63 -3.17
N TRP A 15 2.17 -9.08 -4.04
CA TRP A 15 2.56 -8.38 -5.26
C TRP A 15 2.09 -6.92 -5.24
N CYS A 16 0.78 -6.66 -5.11
CA CYS A 16 0.20 -5.31 -5.23
C CYS A 16 -0.30 -4.67 -3.92
N GLY A 17 -0.02 -5.27 -2.77
CA GLY A 17 -0.43 -4.76 -1.47
C GLY A 17 -1.94 -4.83 -1.16
N ARG A 18 -2.82 -4.99 -2.15
CA ARG A 18 -4.28 -5.01 -1.94
C ARG A 18 -4.72 -6.11 -0.97
N GLU A 19 -5.69 -5.81 -0.12
CA GLU A 19 -6.29 -6.80 0.78
C GLU A 19 -6.85 -7.99 -0.04
N ILE A 20 -6.51 -9.20 0.39
CA ILE A 20 -7.00 -10.44 -0.19
C ILE A 20 -8.34 -10.75 0.48
N THR A 21 -9.43 -10.40 -0.21
CA THR A 21 -10.78 -10.76 0.22
C THR A 21 -11.02 -12.26 0.04
N GLY A 22 -11.52 -12.93 1.08
CA GLY A 22 -11.90 -14.34 1.06
C GLY A 22 -11.40 -15.13 2.26
N ASP A 23 -12.33 -15.73 3.01
CA ASP A 23 -12.02 -16.64 4.11
C ASP A 23 -11.25 -17.85 3.60
N ALA A 24 -10.14 -18.18 4.26
CA ALA A 24 -9.50 -19.48 4.11
C ALA A 24 -10.39 -20.55 4.79
N ARG A 25 -11.57 -20.85 4.22
CA ARG A 25 -12.41 -21.99 4.62
C ARG A 25 -11.77 -23.26 4.08
N GLY A 26 -10.70 -23.69 4.76
CA GLY A 26 -9.92 -24.88 4.43
C GLY A 26 -8.90 -24.63 3.31
N GLY A 27 -7.64 -24.97 3.56
CA GLY A 27 -6.56 -24.95 2.57
C GLY A 27 -5.46 -23.90 2.81
N ARG A 28 -4.42 -23.95 1.98
CA ARG A 28 -3.26 -23.05 2.07
C ARG A 28 -3.71 -21.60 1.78
N PRO A 29 -3.36 -20.63 2.65
CA PRO A 29 -3.62 -19.21 2.44
C PRO A 29 -3.20 -18.71 1.05
N ARG A 30 -4.06 -17.92 0.40
CA ARG A 30 -3.68 -17.20 -0.83
C ARG A 30 -2.65 -16.12 -0.49
N ARG A 31 -1.56 -16.08 -1.26
CA ARG A 31 -0.51 -15.03 -1.17
C ARG A 31 -0.75 -13.86 -2.13
N TYR A 32 -1.57 -14.05 -3.16
CA TYR A 32 -1.84 -13.04 -4.19
C TYR A 32 -3.33 -12.93 -4.46
N CYS A 33 -3.82 -11.71 -4.72
CA CYS A 33 -5.23 -11.45 -4.98
C CYS A 33 -5.73 -12.06 -6.31
N ALA A 34 -4.86 -12.15 -7.34
CA ALA A 34 -5.16 -12.66 -8.67
C ALA A 34 -4.01 -13.47 -9.30
N GLN A 35 -4.31 -14.23 -10.36
CA GLN A 35 -3.31 -14.98 -11.13
C GLN A 35 -2.29 -14.06 -11.82
N SER A 36 -2.72 -12.89 -12.31
CA SER A 36 -1.83 -11.86 -12.89
C SER A 36 -0.77 -11.39 -11.91
N CYS A 37 -1.16 -11.08 -10.67
CA CYS A 37 -0.25 -10.70 -9.57
C CYS A 37 0.77 -11.81 -9.26
N ARG A 38 0.33 -13.08 -9.27
CA ARG A 38 1.22 -14.23 -9.08
C ARG A 38 2.24 -14.34 -10.22
N GLN A 39 1.81 -14.14 -11.47
CA GLN A 39 2.65 -14.23 -12.65
C GLN A 39 3.75 -13.15 -12.64
N ARG A 40 3.38 -11.88 -12.41
CA ARG A 40 4.35 -10.77 -12.31
C ARG A 40 5.36 -10.98 -11.18
N ALA A 41 4.91 -11.51 -10.03
CA ALA A 41 5.80 -11.86 -8.92
C ALA A 41 6.82 -12.95 -9.29
N TYR A 42 6.45 -13.89 -10.17
CA TYR A 42 7.37 -14.92 -10.65
C TYR A 42 8.39 -14.34 -11.64
N GLU A 43 7.94 -13.52 -12.58
CA GLU A 43 8.81 -12.85 -13.57
C GLU A 43 9.85 -11.97 -12.92
N GLN A 44 9.46 -11.16 -11.92
CA GLN A 44 10.38 -10.32 -11.17
C GLN A 44 11.44 -11.15 -10.44
N ARG A 45 11.07 -12.25 -9.76
CA ARG A 45 12.05 -13.15 -9.13
C ARG A 45 13.04 -13.72 -10.15
N GLY A 46 12.56 -14.07 -11.34
CA GLY A 46 13.41 -14.52 -12.45
C GLY A 46 14.37 -13.45 -12.97
N GLN A 47 13.98 -12.17 -12.92
CA GLN A 47 14.84 -11.04 -13.29
C GLN A 47 15.90 -10.77 -12.20
N VAL A 48 15.50 -10.72 -10.93
CA VAL A 48 16.41 -10.50 -9.78
C VAL A 48 17.49 -11.58 -9.71
N ARG A 49 17.12 -12.87 -9.83
CA ARG A 49 18.09 -13.98 -9.83
C ARG A 49 19.10 -13.92 -10.97
N ARG A 50 18.70 -13.42 -12.14
CA ARG A 50 19.60 -13.25 -13.29
C ARG A 50 20.54 -12.05 -13.12
N GLY A 51 20.14 -11.04 -12.34
CA GLY A 51 20.93 -9.84 -12.09
C GLY A 51 21.97 -9.97 -10.96
N GLY A 52 22.05 -11.10 -10.26
CA GLY A 52 22.98 -11.28 -9.13
C GLY A 52 22.69 -10.40 -7.92
N LEU A 53 21.47 -9.87 -7.82
CA LEU A 53 21.06 -8.98 -6.73
C LEU A 53 20.81 -9.78 -5.44
N PRO A 54 21.00 -9.16 -4.27
CA PRO A 54 20.61 -9.73 -2.97
C PRO A 54 19.14 -10.19 -2.94
N GLU A 55 18.83 -11.20 -2.13
CA GLU A 55 17.47 -11.77 -2.05
C GLU A 55 16.42 -10.78 -1.49
N ASP A 56 16.87 -9.79 -0.71
CA ASP A 56 16.07 -8.72 -0.14
C ASP A 56 16.06 -7.43 -0.99
N ALA A 57 16.71 -7.46 -2.16
CA ALA A 57 16.75 -6.30 -3.04
C ALA A 57 15.34 -5.94 -3.56
N VAL A 58 14.97 -4.67 -3.38
CA VAL A 58 13.78 -4.09 -3.99
C VAL A 58 14.17 -3.47 -5.32
N VAL A 59 13.74 -4.08 -6.42
CA VAL A 59 13.92 -3.52 -7.77
C VAL A 59 12.67 -2.75 -8.16
N LEU A 60 12.85 -1.47 -8.46
CA LEU A 60 11.86 -0.57 -9.05
C LEU A 60 12.35 -0.13 -10.42
N SER A 61 11.45 -0.06 -11.39
CA SER A 61 11.69 0.66 -12.63
C SER A 61 11.80 2.16 -12.36
N ALA A 62 12.42 2.92 -13.28
CA ALA A 62 12.48 4.38 -13.17
C ALA A 62 11.07 5.00 -13.09
N ALA A 63 10.09 4.43 -13.78
CA ALA A 63 8.69 4.87 -13.72
C ALA A 63 8.05 4.61 -12.35
N GLU A 64 8.28 3.43 -11.75
CA GLU A 64 7.79 3.13 -10.39
C GLU A 64 8.45 4.03 -9.33
N LEU A 65 9.73 4.35 -9.50
CA LEU A 65 10.41 5.29 -8.60
C LEU A 65 9.85 6.71 -8.74
N ALA A 66 9.63 7.19 -9.96
CA ALA A 66 9.04 8.51 -10.20
C ALA A 66 7.62 8.61 -9.63
N ASP A 67 6.76 7.61 -9.88
CA ASP A 67 5.41 7.54 -9.30
C ASP A 67 5.42 7.50 -7.76
N LEU A 68 6.37 6.79 -7.14
CA LEU A 68 6.55 6.85 -5.69
C LEU A 68 6.93 8.26 -5.20
N GLN A 69 7.86 8.92 -5.89
CA GLN A 69 8.28 10.28 -5.54
C GLN A 69 7.12 11.27 -5.65
N ASP A 70 6.30 11.16 -6.70
CA ASP A 70 5.12 12.00 -6.91
C ASP A 70 4.09 11.82 -5.79
N ARG A 71 3.82 10.58 -5.38
CA ARG A 71 2.88 10.30 -4.27
C ARG A 71 3.41 10.79 -2.92
N LEU A 72 4.72 10.65 -2.66
CA LEU A 72 5.35 11.22 -1.47
C LEU A 72 5.28 12.74 -1.45
N PHE A 73 5.45 13.39 -2.60
CA PHE A 73 5.28 14.82 -2.75
C PHE A 73 3.83 15.23 -2.44
N GLN A 74 2.84 14.53 -3.00
CA GLN A 74 1.42 14.77 -2.72
C GLN A 74 1.08 14.63 -1.24
N LEU A 75 1.60 13.59 -0.57
CA LEU A 75 1.41 13.39 0.87
C LEU A 75 1.97 14.55 1.68
N ARG A 76 3.18 15.02 1.34
CA ARG A 76 3.78 16.19 2.00
C ARG A 76 2.90 17.43 1.82
N CYS A 77 2.47 17.73 0.59
CA CYS A 77 1.62 18.89 0.33
C CYS A 77 0.29 18.81 1.08
N ALA A 78 -0.36 17.65 1.11
CA ALA A 78 -1.59 17.47 1.88
C ALA A 78 -1.37 17.75 3.38
N ALA A 79 -0.21 17.37 3.93
CA ALA A 79 0.14 17.68 5.32
C ALA A 79 0.42 19.18 5.53
N GLU A 80 1.10 19.83 4.58
CA GLU A 80 1.35 21.28 4.59
C GLU A 80 0.05 22.09 4.51
N ASP A 81 -0.93 21.63 3.74
CA ASP A 81 -2.27 22.24 3.66
C ASP A 81 -2.96 22.25 5.03
N VAL A 82 -2.86 21.14 5.79
CA VAL A 82 -3.41 21.08 7.16
C VAL A 82 -2.73 22.11 8.06
N VAL A 83 -1.41 22.23 8.01
CA VAL A 83 -0.66 23.21 8.81
C VAL A 83 -1.09 24.64 8.47
N THR A 84 -1.25 24.94 7.18
CA THR A 84 -1.68 26.24 6.68
C THR A 84 -3.10 26.56 7.15
N ALA A 85 -4.04 25.62 6.98
CA ALA A 85 -5.42 25.78 7.43
C ALA A 85 -5.52 26.01 8.95
N VAL A 86 -4.70 25.32 9.75
CA VAL A 86 -4.63 25.57 11.20
C VAL A 86 -4.11 26.98 11.50
N ALA A 87 -3.08 27.44 10.79
CA ALA A 87 -2.54 28.78 10.97
C ALA A 87 -3.55 29.88 10.60
N ASP A 88 -4.38 29.62 9.58
CA ASP A 88 -5.41 30.54 9.09
C ASP A 88 -6.71 30.47 9.92
N GLY A 89 -6.80 29.59 10.91
CA GLY A 89 -7.97 29.45 11.76
C GLY A 89 -9.16 28.78 11.08
N ALA A 90 -8.89 27.87 10.13
CA ALA A 90 -9.90 27.07 9.45
C ALA A 90 -10.84 26.36 10.43
N ASP A 91 -12.09 26.18 10.01
CA ASP A 91 -13.07 25.52 10.84
C ASP A 91 -12.83 24.01 10.95
N ARG A 92 -13.58 23.38 11.86
CA ARG A 92 -13.45 21.94 12.15
C ARG A 92 -13.76 21.07 10.92
N ASP A 93 -14.68 21.49 10.07
CA ASP A 93 -15.12 20.70 8.94
C ASP A 93 -14.09 20.74 7.82
N GLU A 94 -13.49 21.90 7.56
CA GLU A 94 -12.36 22.06 6.66
C GLU A 94 -11.14 21.24 7.11
N LEU A 95 -10.76 21.34 8.38
CA LEU A 95 -9.65 20.56 8.93
C LEU A 95 -9.90 19.05 8.84
N ARG A 96 -11.15 18.59 8.99
CA ARG A 96 -11.52 17.18 8.83
C ARG A 96 -11.31 16.71 7.39
N ILE A 97 -11.70 17.53 6.41
CA ILE A 97 -11.52 17.22 4.98
C ILE A 97 -10.03 17.13 4.65
N LEU A 98 -9.22 18.07 5.11
CA LEU A 98 -7.78 18.06 4.86
C LEU A 98 -7.09 16.85 5.51
N ALA A 99 -7.46 16.51 6.75
CA ALA A 99 -6.95 15.32 7.41
C ALA A 99 -7.33 14.02 6.67
N GLN A 100 -8.53 13.93 6.10
CA GLN A 100 -8.93 12.80 5.26
C GLN A 100 -8.06 12.69 4.01
N ARG A 101 -7.77 13.82 3.33
CA ARG A 101 -6.87 13.85 2.16
C ARG A 101 -5.46 13.37 2.48
N VAL A 102 -4.93 13.72 3.66
CA VAL A 102 -3.63 13.19 4.12
C VAL A 102 -3.69 11.66 4.25
N GLY A 103 -4.75 11.12 4.83
CA GLY A 103 -4.97 9.67 4.92
C GLY A 103 -5.03 9.00 3.55
N GLU A 104 -5.81 9.56 2.62
CA GLU A 104 -5.92 9.05 1.25
C GLU A 104 -4.57 9.08 0.50
N ALA A 105 -3.78 10.15 0.68
CA ALA A 105 -2.45 10.26 0.10
C ALA A 105 -1.47 9.25 0.72
N ALA A 106 -1.56 9.00 2.03
CA ALA A 106 -0.75 7.99 2.70
C ALA A 106 -1.08 6.57 2.18
N GLU A 107 -2.36 6.22 2.08
CA GLU A 107 -2.80 4.96 1.48
C GLU A 107 -2.34 4.83 0.02
N ALA A 108 -2.24 5.94 -0.72
CA ALA A 108 -1.70 5.93 -2.08
C ALA A 108 -0.21 5.60 -2.12
N VAL A 109 0.58 6.10 -1.18
CA VAL A 109 2.01 5.77 -1.04
C VAL A 109 2.20 4.30 -0.68
N GLU A 110 1.35 3.75 0.21
CA GLU A 110 1.42 2.34 0.63
C GLU A 110 1.19 1.35 -0.51
N ARG A 111 0.45 1.77 -1.55
CA ARG A 111 0.22 1.00 -2.79
C ARG A 111 1.43 1.05 -3.72
N LEU A 112 2.60 0.72 -3.18
CA LEU A 112 3.79 0.40 -3.94
C LEU A 112 3.59 -0.99 -4.57
N ARG A 113 3.17 -0.98 -5.85
CA ARG A 113 3.00 -2.08 -6.84
C ARG A 113 1.57 -2.43 -7.24
#